data_AF-A0A8T7HU20-F1
#
_entry.id   AF-A0A8T7HU20-F1
#
_cell.length_a   1.000
_cell.length_b   1.000
_cell.length_c   1.000
_cell.angle_alpha   90.00
_cell.angle_beta   90.00
_cell.angle_gamma   90.00
#
_symmetry.space_group_name_H-M   'P 1'
#
loop_
_entity.id
_entity.type
_entity.pdbx_description
1 polymer ?
#
loop_
_entity_poly.entity_id
_entity_poly.type
_entity_poly.pdbx_seq_one_letter_code
_entity_poly.pdbx_strand_id
1 'polypeptide(L)'
;MQSLVEQLIAEPSEQTVMRLLDDESEQEVFWVDWREDDGELAGYCETIIKTGSLSSKWEQDQLILSYKGKTTKVPLTYSGADRHITLIAINEILAPDFQIRFVWDSDGSDTLAFAILPSSRWAALEAQYGQETVAKAFLALTPELNTFDDPLRGHRPGQAAAKSWWQFWK
;
A
#
# COMPACT_ATOMS: atom_id res chain seq x y z
N MET A 1 2.82 -22.69 -5.32
CA MET A 1 1.50 -22.21 -4.89
C MET A 1 1.29 -20.86 -5.56
N GLN A 2 0.05 -20.50 -5.90
CA GLN A 2 -0.25 -19.15 -6.40
C GLN A 2 -0.12 -18.17 -5.22
N SER A 3 0.47 -16.98 -5.41
CA SER A 3 0.59 -15.95 -4.37
C SER A 3 -0.76 -15.51 -3.81
N LEU A 4 -0.86 -15.15 -2.54
CA LEU A 4 -2.10 -14.67 -1.91
C LEU A 4 -2.61 -13.37 -2.57
N VAL A 5 -1.71 -12.49 -3.02
CA VAL A 5 -2.05 -11.29 -3.81
C VAL A 5 -2.79 -11.66 -5.10
N GLU A 6 -2.33 -12.70 -5.81
CA GLU A 6 -2.98 -13.15 -7.05
C GLU A 6 -4.30 -13.87 -6.75
N GLN A 7 -4.36 -14.68 -5.68
CA GLN A 7 -5.61 -15.30 -5.24
C GLN A 7 -6.67 -14.23 -4.90
N LEU A 8 -6.29 -13.12 -4.26
CA LEU A 8 -7.22 -12.04 -3.95
C LEU A 8 -7.83 -11.40 -5.21
N ILE A 9 -7.07 -11.35 -6.30
CA ILE A 9 -7.55 -10.82 -7.59
C ILE A 9 -8.44 -11.85 -8.32
N ALA A 10 -8.00 -13.11 -8.36
CA ALA A 10 -8.65 -14.16 -9.13
C ALA A 10 -9.94 -14.67 -8.49
N GLU A 11 -9.90 -14.87 -7.18
CA GLU A 11 -10.96 -15.50 -6.38
C GLU A 11 -11.13 -14.74 -5.05
N PRO A 12 -11.60 -13.47 -5.09
CA PRO A 12 -11.78 -12.66 -3.89
C PRO A 12 -12.80 -13.33 -2.96
N SER A 13 -12.37 -13.63 -1.73
CA SER A 13 -13.21 -14.20 -0.69
C SER A 13 -12.72 -13.74 0.69
N GLU A 14 -13.60 -13.81 1.69
CA GLU A 14 -13.24 -13.52 3.08
C GLU A 14 -12.06 -14.40 3.56
N GLN A 15 -12.01 -15.66 3.12
CA GLN A 15 -10.91 -16.56 3.44
C GLN A 15 -9.59 -16.13 2.78
N THR A 16 -9.64 -15.65 1.53
CA THR A 16 -8.46 -15.14 0.83
C THR A 16 -7.93 -13.87 1.50
N VAL A 17 -8.83 -12.96 1.89
CA VAL A 17 -8.49 -11.75 2.65
C VAL A 17 -7.87 -12.11 3.99
N MET A 18 -8.54 -12.96 4.78
CA MET A 18 -8.03 -13.39 6.08
C MET A 18 -6.64 -13.99 5.96
N ARG A 19 -6.40 -14.85 4.97
CA ARG A 19 -5.06 -15.42 4.74
C ARG A 19 -4.05 -14.34 4.36
N LEU A 20 -4.37 -13.45 3.42
CA LEU A 20 -3.44 -12.38 3.04
C LEU A 20 -3.06 -11.49 4.24
N LEU A 21 -4.01 -11.25 5.14
CA LEU A 21 -3.84 -10.34 6.26
C LEU A 21 -3.32 -11.01 7.56
N ASP A 22 -3.45 -12.33 7.71
CA ASP A 22 -3.06 -13.07 8.92
C ASP A 22 -1.78 -13.91 8.71
N ASP A 23 -1.40 -14.17 7.45
CA ASP A 23 -0.28 -15.06 7.13
C ASP A 23 1.08 -14.37 7.30
N GLU A 24 1.60 -14.43 8.54
CA GLU A 24 2.97 -14.01 8.86
C GLU A 24 4.06 -14.87 8.18
N SER A 25 3.71 -16.00 7.55
CA SER A 25 4.66 -16.96 6.99
C SER A 25 5.00 -16.74 5.51
N GLU A 26 4.06 -16.18 4.72
CA GLU A 26 4.31 -15.84 3.30
C GLU A 26 4.65 -14.36 3.07
N GLN A 27 4.41 -13.47 4.05
CA GLN A 27 4.75 -12.02 4.05
C GLN A 27 4.75 -11.38 2.65
N GLU A 28 3.59 -11.36 2.00
CA GLU A 28 3.38 -10.67 0.71
C GLU A 28 2.94 -9.21 0.89
N VAL A 29 2.54 -8.87 2.11
CA VAL A 29 2.14 -7.52 2.52
C VAL A 29 2.94 -7.08 3.74
N PHE A 30 3.07 -5.77 3.89
CA PHE A 30 3.60 -5.16 5.10
C PHE A 30 2.54 -4.23 5.71
N TRP A 31 2.69 -3.96 7.00
CA TRP A 31 1.72 -3.27 7.83
C TRP A 31 2.26 -1.94 8.31
N VAL A 32 1.41 -0.92 8.33
CA VAL A 32 1.77 0.43 8.80
C VAL A 32 0.68 0.95 9.73
N ASP A 33 1.04 1.16 11.00
CA ASP A 33 0.19 1.81 12.00
C ASP A 33 0.16 3.32 11.75
N TRP A 34 -0.95 3.99 12.07
CA TRP A 34 -1.04 5.44 11.98
C TRP A 34 -0.16 6.18 13.00
N ARG A 35 0.51 5.50 13.94
CA ARG A 35 1.49 6.06 14.87
C ARG A 35 2.91 5.65 14.52
N GLU A 36 3.08 4.96 13.39
CA GLU A 36 4.39 4.49 12.98
C GLU A 36 5.37 5.63 12.73
N ASP A 37 6.65 5.37 13.00
CA ASP A 37 7.75 6.26 12.62
C ASP A 37 8.02 6.10 11.11
N ASP A 38 7.93 7.21 10.36
CA ASP A 38 8.26 7.26 8.93
C ASP A 38 9.64 6.66 8.61
N GLY A 39 10.58 6.74 9.55
CA GLY A 39 11.89 6.10 9.47
C GLY A 39 11.87 4.59 9.29
N GLU A 40 10.84 3.89 9.77
CA GLU A 40 10.78 2.41 9.75
C GLU A 40 10.20 1.85 8.45
N LEU A 41 9.42 2.65 7.71
CA LEU A 41 8.66 2.20 6.53
C LEU A 41 9.55 1.61 5.42
N ALA A 42 10.75 2.16 5.23
CA ALA A 42 11.72 1.61 4.26
C ALA A 42 12.17 0.19 4.67
N GLY A 43 12.35 -0.05 5.97
CA GLY A 43 12.65 -1.36 6.53
C GLY A 43 11.52 -2.35 6.28
N TYR A 44 10.27 -1.95 6.52
CA TYR A 44 9.09 -2.80 6.26
C TYR A 44 8.94 -3.18 4.79
N CYS A 45 9.25 -2.27 3.87
CA CYS A 45 9.28 -2.61 2.45
C CYS A 45 10.40 -3.62 2.16
N GLU A 46 11.58 -3.40 2.74
CA GLU A 46 12.78 -4.21 2.52
C GLU A 46 12.66 -5.64 3.09
N THR A 47 11.86 -5.88 4.14
CA THR A 47 11.56 -7.25 4.61
C THR A 47 10.82 -8.07 3.55
N ILE A 48 10.05 -7.42 2.67
CA ILE A 48 9.32 -8.06 1.57
C ILE A 48 10.21 -8.22 0.34
N ILE A 49 10.83 -7.13 -0.14
CA ILE A 49 11.56 -7.14 -1.42
C ILE A 49 12.99 -7.69 -1.32
N LYS A 50 13.59 -7.72 -0.13
CA LYS A 50 14.88 -8.35 0.20
C LYS A 50 16.00 -8.06 -0.81
N THR A 51 16.10 -6.79 -1.23
CA THR A 51 17.11 -6.30 -2.18
C THR A 51 18.47 -6.01 -1.53
N GLY A 52 18.52 -5.89 -0.20
CA GLY A 52 19.64 -5.36 0.58
C GLY A 52 19.97 -3.89 0.28
N SER A 53 19.10 -3.16 -0.42
CA SER A 53 19.43 -1.87 -1.03
C SER A 53 18.49 -0.73 -0.65
N LEU A 54 17.27 -1.00 -0.15
CA LEU A 54 16.37 0.04 0.33
C LEU A 54 16.65 0.32 1.81
N SER A 55 16.84 1.59 2.14
CA SER A 55 17.00 2.02 3.54
C SER A 55 16.60 3.48 3.73
N SER A 56 16.45 3.85 4.99
CA SER A 56 16.12 5.19 5.46
C SER A 56 17.14 5.63 6.51
N LYS A 57 17.31 6.95 6.68
CA LYS A 57 18.03 7.54 7.81
C LYS A 57 17.55 8.95 8.08
N TRP A 58 17.66 9.37 9.33
CA TRP A 58 17.46 10.76 9.74
C TRP A 58 18.78 11.54 9.65
N GLU A 59 18.77 12.68 8.97
CA GLU A 59 19.86 13.64 8.93
C GLU A 59 19.31 15.04 9.22
N GLN A 60 19.70 15.65 10.36
CA GLN A 60 19.27 17.01 10.73
C GLN A 60 17.75 17.22 10.58
N ASP A 61 16.96 16.34 11.20
CA ASP A 61 15.49 16.30 11.16
C ASP A 61 14.86 16.03 9.79
N GLN A 62 15.67 15.62 8.80
CA GLN A 62 15.20 15.22 7.49
C GLN A 62 15.34 13.72 7.26
N LEU A 63 14.25 13.09 6.86
CA LEU A 63 14.24 11.69 6.46
C LEU A 63 14.80 11.54 5.04
N ILE A 64 15.86 10.74 4.90
CA ILE A 64 16.53 10.43 3.64
C ILE A 64 16.30 8.96 3.29
N LEU A 65 15.73 8.70 2.12
CA LEU A 65 15.62 7.36 1.55
C LEU A 65 16.81 7.08 0.62
N SER A 66 17.27 5.85 0.60
CA SER A 66 18.33 5.36 -0.29
C SER A 66 17.90 4.08 -0.99
N TYR A 67 18.15 3.98 -2.30
CA TYR A 67 17.93 2.75 -3.07
C TYR A 67 18.88 2.67 -4.27
N LYS A 68 19.66 1.58 -4.37
CA LYS A 68 20.62 1.32 -5.47
C LYS A 68 21.49 2.53 -5.83
N GLY A 69 22.01 3.22 -4.81
CA GLY A 69 22.88 4.40 -4.97
C GLY A 69 22.16 5.71 -5.27
N LYS A 70 20.82 5.71 -5.42
CA LYS A 70 19.99 6.93 -5.43
C LYS A 70 19.65 7.32 -4.00
N THR A 71 19.43 8.61 -3.78
CA THR A 71 18.93 9.14 -2.51
C THR A 71 17.84 10.18 -2.78
N THR A 72 16.78 10.20 -1.96
CA THR A 72 15.78 11.27 -1.98
C THR A 72 15.42 11.73 -0.57
N LYS A 73 14.99 12.98 -0.45
CA LYS A 73 14.49 13.58 0.79
C LYS A 73 12.99 13.37 0.83
N VAL A 74 12.47 12.88 1.95
CA VAL A 74 11.02 12.80 2.16
C VAL A 74 10.50 14.19 2.56
N PRO A 75 9.50 14.75 1.86
CA PRO A 75 8.98 16.08 2.16
C PRO A 75 7.95 16.03 3.30
N LEU A 76 8.40 15.63 4.49
CA LEU A 76 7.55 15.52 5.67
C LEU A 76 6.91 16.86 6.05
N THR A 77 5.66 16.79 6.48
CA THR A 77 4.84 17.92 6.93
C THR A 77 4.68 17.97 8.45
N TYR A 78 5.16 16.94 9.16
CA TYR A 78 4.99 16.68 10.58
C TYR A 78 3.51 16.58 10.98
N SER A 79 2.74 15.83 10.17
CA SER A 79 1.29 15.63 10.33
C SER A 79 0.87 14.17 10.19
N GLY A 80 -0.41 13.87 10.40
CA GLY A 80 -0.96 12.51 10.23
C GLY A 80 -0.72 11.92 8.84
N ALA A 81 -0.60 12.80 7.84
CA ALA A 81 -0.40 12.48 6.43
C ALA A 81 0.98 11.89 6.11
N ASP A 82 1.97 12.04 7.00
CA ASP A 82 3.38 11.81 6.67
C ASP A 82 3.67 10.36 6.25
N ARG A 83 3.01 9.36 6.85
CA ARG A 83 3.18 7.95 6.44
C ARG A 83 2.83 7.75 4.98
N HIS A 84 1.77 8.40 4.50
CA HIS A 84 1.40 8.35 3.09
C HIS A 84 2.47 9.04 2.23
N ILE A 85 2.96 10.22 2.64
CA ILE A 85 4.01 10.96 1.94
C ILE A 85 5.29 10.10 1.84
N THR A 86 5.66 9.44 2.92
CA THR A 86 6.81 8.53 2.98
C THR A 86 6.61 7.33 2.05
N LEU A 87 5.43 6.70 2.04
CA LEU A 87 5.12 5.62 1.11
C LEU A 87 5.18 6.07 -0.35
N ILE A 88 4.70 7.28 -0.68
CA ILE A 88 4.84 7.86 -2.02
C ILE A 88 6.32 8.01 -2.38
N ALA A 89 7.13 8.59 -1.49
CA ALA A 89 8.56 8.77 -1.74
C ALA A 89 9.31 7.43 -1.89
N ILE A 90 8.94 6.39 -1.12
CA ILE A 90 9.47 5.03 -1.29
C ILE A 90 9.06 4.46 -2.65
N ASN A 91 7.78 4.60 -3.02
CA ASN A 91 7.26 4.12 -4.31
C ASN A 91 7.99 4.78 -5.49
N GLU A 92 8.30 6.08 -5.39
CA GLU A 92 9.05 6.83 -6.39
C GLU A 92 10.52 6.39 -6.50
N ILE A 93 11.24 6.23 -5.38
CA ILE A 93 12.66 5.85 -5.42
C ILE A 93 12.85 4.40 -5.90
N LEU A 94 11.88 3.53 -5.63
CA LEU A 94 11.85 2.16 -6.09
C LEU A 94 11.49 2.02 -7.58
N ALA A 95 10.89 3.03 -8.20
CA ALA A 95 10.58 2.98 -9.62
C ALA A 95 11.85 2.92 -10.49
N PRO A 96 11.86 2.11 -11.56
CA PRO A 96 10.75 1.32 -12.11
C PRO A 96 10.71 -0.14 -11.61
N ASP A 97 11.46 -0.49 -10.57
CA ASP A 97 11.70 -1.88 -10.19
C ASP A 97 10.51 -2.47 -9.43
N PHE A 98 9.94 -1.70 -8.51
CA PHE A 98 8.82 -2.12 -7.66
C PHE A 98 7.72 -1.07 -7.61
N GLN A 99 6.52 -1.51 -7.22
CA GLN A 99 5.41 -0.62 -6.93
C GLN A 99 4.65 -1.10 -5.67
N ILE A 100 4.38 -0.15 -4.79
CA ILE A 100 3.53 -0.30 -3.61
C ILE A 100 2.08 -0.01 -3.99
N ARG A 101 1.14 -0.83 -3.51
CA ARG A 101 -0.30 -0.59 -3.61
C ARG A 101 -0.97 -0.90 -2.26
N PHE A 102 -1.92 -0.07 -1.87
CA PHE A 102 -2.74 -0.26 -0.68
C PHE A 102 -3.73 -1.42 -0.86
N VAL A 103 -3.94 -2.24 0.17
CA VAL A 103 -4.89 -3.35 0.16
C VAL A 103 -6.25 -2.85 0.67
N TRP A 104 -7.24 -2.80 -0.22
CA TRP A 104 -8.56 -2.23 0.10
C TRP A 104 -9.23 -2.85 1.33
N ASP A 105 -9.06 -4.15 1.53
CA ASP A 105 -9.69 -4.87 2.64
C ASP A 105 -9.04 -4.60 4.01
N SER A 106 -7.97 -3.80 4.06
CA SER A 106 -7.42 -3.25 5.31
C SER A 106 -7.99 -1.87 5.69
N ASP A 107 -8.83 -1.26 4.84
CA ASP A 107 -9.49 0.02 5.14
C ASP A 107 -10.35 -0.08 6.40
N GLY A 108 -10.22 0.91 7.29
CA GLY A 108 -10.91 0.96 8.58
C GLY A 108 -10.25 0.16 9.71
N SER A 109 -9.11 -0.51 9.45
CA SER A 109 -8.23 -1.07 10.47
C SER A 109 -7.41 0.01 11.18
N ASP A 110 -6.91 -0.27 12.39
CA ASP A 110 -5.94 0.61 13.07
C ASP A 110 -4.56 0.61 12.39
N THR A 111 -4.26 -0.49 11.70
CA THR A 111 -3.02 -0.76 10.97
C THR A 111 -3.39 -1.12 9.54
N LEU A 112 -2.82 -0.39 8.58
CA LEU A 112 -3.13 -0.54 7.15
C LEU A 112 -2.15 -1.50 6.47
N ALA A 113 -2.64 -2.30 5.53
CA ALA A 113 -1.83 -3.26 4.78
C ALA A 113 -1.49 -2.74 3.38
N PHE A 114 -0.26 -3.00 2.96
CA PHE A 114 0.26 -2.63 1.65
C PHE A 114 0.97 -3.81 1.00
N ALA A 115 0.73 -4.00 -0.29
CA ALA A 115 1.44 -4.96 -1.12
C ALA A 115 2.54 -4.26 -1.90
N ILE A 116 3.73 -4.86 -1.96
CA ILE A 116 4.85 -4.41 -2.78
C ILE A 116 5.30 -5.54 -3.69
N LEU A 117 5.22 -5.34 -4.99
CA LEU A 117 5.62 -6.32 -6.00
C LEU A 117 6.51 -5.67 -7.06
N PRO A 118 7.31 -6.46 -7.80
CA PRO A 118 7.96 -5.97 -9.00
C PRO A 118 6.94 -5.32 -9.93
N SER A 119 7.27 -4.17 -10.53
CA SER A 119 6.33 -3.46 -11.41
C SER A 119 5.92 -4.31 -12.62
N SER A 120 6.82 -5.18 -13.09
CA SER A 120 6.53 -6.18 -14.13
C SER A 120 5.48 -7.21 -13.70
N ARG A 121 5.42 -7.55 -12.41
CA ARG A 121 4.42 -8.47 -11.86
C ARG A 121 3.04 -7.82 -11.79
N TRP A 122 2.97 -6.56 -11.39
CA TRP A 122 1.72 -5.79 -11.48
C TRP A 122 1.20 -5.71 -12.92
N ALA A 123 2.07 -5.40 -13.88
CA ALA A 123 1.71 -5.36 -15.29
C ALA A 123 1.20 -6.73 -15.79
N ALA A 124 1.79 -7.84 -15.34
CA ALA A 124 1.33 -9.19 -15.67
C ALA A 124 -0.06 -9.49 -15.09
N LEU A 125 -0.30 -9.12 -13.83
CA LEU A 125 -1.62 -9.27 -13.18
C LEU A 125 -2.69 -8.45 -13.89
N GLU A 126 -2.38 -7.21 -14.27
CA GLU A 126 -3.30 -6.34 -15.02
C GLU A 126 -3.57 -6.85 -16.43
N ALA A 127 -2.56 -7.41 -17.12
CA ALA A 127 -2.75 -8.02 -18.43
C ALA A 127 -3.61 -9.29 -18.35
N GLN A 128 -3.49 -10.06 -17.27
CA GLN A 128 -4.21 -11.31 -17.07
C GLN A 128 -5.66 -11.12 -16.61
N TYR A 129 -5.89 -10.24 -15.63
CA TYR A 129 -7.19 -10.09 -14.96
C TYR A 129 -7.92 -8.78 -15.33
N GLY A 130 -7.23 -7.85 -16.01
CA GLY A 130 -7.72 -6.52 -16.31
C GLY A 130 -7.45 -5.52 -15.18
N GLN A 131 -7.12 -4.28 -15.56
CA GLN A 131 -6.80 -3.19 -14.62
C GLN A 131 -7.92 -2.94 -13.61
N GLU A 132 -9.19 -2.95 -14.05
CA GLU A 132 -10.34 -2.73 -13.16
C GLU A 132 -10.45 -3.82 -12.08
N THR A 133 -10.18 -5.08 -12.43
CA THR A 133 -10.22 -6.20 -11.47
C THR A 133 -9.12 -6.05 -10.43
N VAL A 134 -7.90 -5.72 -10.85
CA VAL A 134 -6.79 -5.46 -9.92
C VAL A 134 -7.11 -4.25 -9.02
N ALA A 135 -7.70 -3.19 -9.58
CA ALA A 135 -8.06 -1.97 -8.84
C ALA A 135 -9.16 -2.18 -7.78
N LYS A 136 -9.97 -3.24 -7.89
CA LYS A 136 -10.96 -3.63 -6.86
C LYS A 136 -10.32 -4.22 -5.62
N ALA A 137 -9.12 -4.81 -5.75
CA ALA A 137 -8.35 -5.39 -4.65
C ALA A 137 -7.29 -4.42 -4.12
N PHE A 138 -6.65 -3.65 -5.00
CA PHE A 138 -5.53 -2.78 -4.66
C PHE A 138 -5.69 -1.35 -5.17
N LEU A 139 -5.33 -0.37 -4.35
CA LEU A 139 -5.23 1.03 -4.74
C LEU A 139 -3.77 1.39 -5.01
N ALA A 140 -3.47 1.84 -6.24
CA ALA A 140 -2.19 2.46 -6.52
C ALA A 140 -2.07 3.77 -5.73
N LEU A 141 -0.93 3.97 -5.05
CA LEU A 141 -0.72 5.16 -4.23
C LEU A 141 -0.56 6.39 -5.13
N THR A 142 -1.26 7.46 -4.77
CA THR A 142 -1.24 8.76 -5.47
C THR A 142 -1.21 9.89 -4.45
N PRO A 143 -0.49 11.00 -4.70
CA PRO A 143 -0.45 12.14 -3.76
C PRO A 143 -1.83 12.73 -3.42
N GLU A 144 -2.83 12.53 -4.28
CA GLU A 144 -4.17 13.12 -4.15
C GLU A 144 -5.11 12.36 -3.21
N LEU A 145 -4.78 11.14 -2.81
CA LEU A 145 -5.64 10.31 -1.95
C LEU A 145 -4.82 9.69 -0.83
N ASN A 146 -4.83 10.36 0.32
CA ASN A 146 -4.08 9.95 1.49
C ASN A 146 -4.76 8.76 2.19
N THR A 147 -4.06 7.63 2.24
CA THR A 147 -4.59 6.39 2.83
C THR A 147 -4.83 6.45 4.34
N PHE A 148 -4.25 7.42 5.05
CA PHE A 148 -4.37 7.57 6.50
C PHE A 148 -5.33 8.68 6.92
N ASP A 149 -5.37 9.79 6.19
CA ASP A 149 -6.16 10.97 6.57
C ASP A 149 -7.47 11.12 5.77
N ASP A 150 -7.54 10.61 4.54
CA ASP A 150 -8.73 10.77 3.70
C ASP A 150 -9.76 9.64 3.92
N PRO A 151 -11.07 9.95 3.85
CA PRO A 151 -12.09 8.91 3.85
C PRO A 151 -12.03 8.13 2.53
N LEU A 152 -11.50 6.91 2.57
CA LEU A 152 -11.37 6.06 1.38
C LEU A 152 -12.71 5.51 0.85
N ARG A 153 -13.80 5.67 1.62
CA ARG A 153 -15.15 5.24 1.25
C ARG A 153 -15.58 5.87 -0.07
N GLY A 154 -15.95 5.03 -1.05
CA GLY A 154 -16.41 5.46 -2.37
C GLY A 154 -15.29 5.61 -3.41
N HIS A 155 -14.03 5.46 -3.02
CA HIS A 155 -12.90 5.38 -3.95
C HIS A 155 -12.60 3.95 -4.40
N ARG A 156 -13.10 2.91 -3.70
CA ARG A 156 -12.98 1.51 -4.12
C ARG A 156 -13.88 1.23 -5.33
N PRO A 157 -13.32 0.79 -6.48
CA PRO A 157 -14.12 0.45 -7.65
C PRO A 157 -15.16 -0.63 -7.34
N GLY A 158 -16.38 -0.48 -7.88
CA GLY A 158 -17.46 -1.45 -7.69
C GLY A 158 -18.13 -1.43 -6.30
N GLN A 159 -17.66 -0.61 -5.36
CA GLN A 159 -18.39 -0.36 -4.11
C GLN A 159 -19.56 0.59 -4.42
N ALA A 160 -20.80 0.13 -4.20
CA ALA A 160 -21.96 1.01 -4.33
C ALA A 160 -21.80 2.18 -3.34
N ALA A 161 -21.97 3.42 -3.82
CA ALA A 161 -22.02 4.59 -2.94
C ALA A 161 -23.02 4.30 -1.82
N ALA A 162 -22.56 4.33 -0.56
CA ALA A 162 -23.42 4.09 0.58
C ALA A 162 -24.60 5.08 0.48
N LYS A 163 -25.83 4.56 0.35
CA LYS A 163 -27.04 5.39 0.39
C LYS A 163 -26.98 6.20 1.68
N SER A 164 -27.03 7.52 1.58
CA SER A 164 -27.01 8.38 2.78
C SER A 164 -28.13 7.95 3.72
N TRP A 165 -27.75 7.66 4.96
CA TRP A 165 -28.61 7.16 6.05
C TRP A 165 -29.84 8.04 6.34
N TRP A 166 -29.85 9.30 5.88
CA TRP A 166 -31.00 10.21 5.91
C TRP A 166 -32.13 9.88 4.92
N GLN A 167 -31.88 9.05 3.89
CA GLN A 167 -32.88 8.69 2.88
C GLN A 167 -33.93 7.67 3.37
N PHE A 168 -33.79 7.16 4.59
CA PHE A 168 -34.66 6.14 5.18
C PHE A 168 -35.60 6.67 6.28
N TRP A 169 -35.65 8.00 6.50
CA TRP A 169 -36.66 8.63 7.35
C TRP A 169 -37.57 9.55 6.52
N LYS A 170 -38.70 8.99 6.06
CA LYS A 170 -39.92 9.69 5.66
C LYS A 170 -41.12 8.99 6.25
#